data_AF-A0A9W9Z8S6-F1
#
_entry.id   AF-A0A9W9Z8S6-F1
#
_cell.length_a   1.000
_cell.length_b   1.000
_cell.length_c   1.000
_cell.angle_alpha   90.00
_cell.angle_beta   90.00
_cell.angle_gamma   90.00
#
_symmetry.space_group_name_H-M   'P 1'
#
loop_
_entity.id
_entity.type
_entity.pdbx_description
1 polymer ?
#
loop_
_entity_poly.entity_id
_entity_poly.type
_entity_poly.pdbx_seq_one_letter_code
_entity_poly.pdbx_strand_id
1 'polypeptide(L)'
;MVSVPEPRKIDDSRLDLYNSWIGSLTERIGEALHPALPGKWCRIEDAFCPSDLFEHLLYELYEQHLEFGPYSASFLPHRKLPYRSSTMKISYKMYDIQLMTGVLTRQEYIPMKTHETYAGNASIQKGGSMEERKAMARSSGLAGFQSSIQKHPTSMSKVICKEKEGRATREFELIWWPRLLKSSMCGKFQLRFFVQKTSL
;
A
#
# COMPACT_ATOMS: atom_id res chain seq x y z
N MET A 1 -8.66 12.28 27.78
CA MET A 1 -9.37 12.05 26.51
C MET A 1 -8.32 11.70 25.45
N VAL A 2 -8.50 10.60 24.70
CA VAL A 2 -7.56 10.21 23.64
C VAL A 2 -7.85 11.08 22.43
N SER A 3 -6.85 11.82 21.96
CA SER A 3 -6.99 12.63 20.75
C SER A 3 -7.06 11.70 19.55
N VAL A 4 -8.21 11.61 18.92
CA VAL A 4 -8.34 11.01 17.59
C VAL A 4 -7.61 11.95 16.62
N PRO A 5 -6.75 11.44 15.72
CA PRO A 5 -6.12 12.28 14.71
C PRO A 5 -7.21 12.85 13.81
N GLU A 6 -7.20 14.17 13.65
CA GLU A 6 -8.16 14.87 12.79
C GLU A 6 -7.58 14.94 11.38
N PRO A 7 -8.37 14.65 10.32
CA PRO A 7 -7.94 14.87 8.96
C PRO A 7 -7.51 16.33 8.76
N ARG A 8 -6.25 16.56 8.39
CA ARG A 8 -5.70 17.90 8.23
C ARG A 8 -4.76 17.97 7.05
N LYS A 9 -4.92 18.99 6.20
CA LYS A 9 -3.98 19.25 5.10
C LYS A 9 -2.60 19.62 5.67
N ILE A 10 -1.54 19.00 5.16
CA ILE A 10 -0.17 19.36 5.53
C ILE A 10 0.21 20.72 4.92
N ASP A 11 1.15 21.41 5.56
CA ASP A 11 1.78 22.60 5.00
C ASP A 11 2.56 22.26 3.72
N ASP A 12 2.51 23.15 2.74
CA ASP A 12 3.16 22.99 1.44
C ASP A 12 4.68 22.78 1.61
N SER A 13 5.29 23.40 2.64
CA SER A 13 6.70 23.22 2.99
C SER A 13 7.10 21.78 3.36
N ARG A 14 6.12 20.93 3.67
CA ARG A 14 6.31 19.53 4.10
C ARG A 14 5.73 18.54 3.11
N LEU A 15 5.18 19.00 1.98
CA LEU A 15 4.55 18.14 0.98
C LEU A 15 5.57 17.17 0.35
N ASP A 16 6.81 17.59 0.14
CA ASP A 16 7.86 16.71 -0.38
C ASP A 16 8.18 15.55 0.58
N LEU A 17 8.19 15.83 1.89
CA LEU A 17 8.37 14.80 2.92
C LEU A 17 7.20 13.81 2.91
N TYR A 18 5.97 14.32 2.79
CA TYR A 18 4.79 13.49 2.65
C TYR A 18 4.85 12.60 1.41
N ASN A 19 5.16 13.16 0.24
CA ASN A 19 5.23 12.42 -1.01
C ASN A 19 6.34 11.37 -0.99
N SER A 20 7.49 11.67 -0.37
CA SER A 20 8.56 10.70 -0.15
C SER A 20 8.10 9.54 0.76
N TRP A 21 7.37 9.84 1.83
CA TRP A 21 6.81 8.84 2.73
C TRP A 21 5.76 7.96 2.03
N ILE A 22 4.84 8.54 1.27
CA ILE A 22 3.87 7.79 0.45
C ILE A 22 4.56 6.95 -0.63
N GLY A 23 5.63 7.48 -1.24
CA GLY A 23 6.46 6.75 -2.19
C GLY A 23 7.07 5.50 -1.55
N SER A 24 7.62 5.62 -0.34
CA SER A 24 8.15 4.48 0.42
C SER A 24 7.07 3.42 0.71
N LEU A 25 5.84 3.83 1.06
CA LEU A 25 4.74 2.89 1.23
C LEU A 25 4.41 2.16 -0.08
N THR A 26 4.37 2.90 -1.19
CA THR A 26 4.06 2.39 -2.54
C THR A 26 5.09 1.36 -2.99
N GLU A 27 6.37 1.66 -2.81
CA GLU A 27 7.47 0.73 -3.12
C GLU A 27 7.35 -0.56 -2.33
N ARG A 28 7.15 -0.48 -1.02
CA ARG A 28 7.04 -1.67 -0.13
C ARG A 28 5.79 -2.50 -0.43
N ILE A 29 4.71 -1.90 -0.94
CA ILE A 29 3.56 -2.67 -1.47
C ILE A 29 3.97 -3.41 -2.75
N GLY A 30 4.69 -2.75 -3.65
CA GLY A 30 5.23 -3.35 -4.87
C GLY A 30 6.17 -4.52 -4.59
N GLU A 31 7.09 -4.39 -3.63
CA GLU A 31 8.00 -5.46 -3.21
C GLU A 31 7.24 -6.71 -2.74
N ALA A 32 6.12 -6.53 -2.04
CA ALA A 32 5.29 -7.64 -1.58
C ALA A 32 4.68 -8.46 -2.75
N LEU A 33 4.65 -7.91 -3.97
CA LEU A 33 4.21 -8.63 -5.17
C LEU A 33 5.26 -9.58 -5.73
N HIS A 34 6.52 -9.53 -5.30
CA HIS A 34 7.56 -10.44 -5.81
C HIS A 34 7.16 -11.93 -5.68
N PRO A 35 7.38 -12.79 -6.70
CA PRO A 35 6.83 -14.16 -6.75
C PRO A 35 7.52 -15.10 -5.75
N ALA A 36 8.78 -14.81 -5.37
CA ALA A 36 9.48 -15.58 -4.34
C ALA A 36 8.91 -15.36 -2.92
N LEU A 37 8.05 -14.35 -2.73
CA LEU A 37 7.39 -14.11 -1.44
C LEU A 37 6.03 -14.82 -1.38
N PRO A 38 5.68 -15.44 -0.24
CA PRO A 38 4.41 -16.15 -0.10
C PRO A 38 3.22 -15.19 -0.10
N GLY A 39 2.06 -15.67 -0.56
CA GLY A 39 0.80 -14.96 -0.42
C GLY A 39 0.35 -14.95 1.03
N LYS A 40 0.16 -13.77 1.61
CA LYS A 40 -0.18 -13.60 3.03
C LYS A 40 -0.70 -12.20 3.32
N TRP A 41 -1.08 -12.01 4.59
CA TRP A 41 -1.19 -10.69 5.18
C TRP A 41 0.17 -10.03 5.30
N CYS A 42 0.35 -8.94 4.57
CA CYS A 42 1.53 -8.09 4.60
C CYS A 42 1.33 -6.96 5.60
N ARG A 43 2.43 -6.49 6.17
CA ARG A 43 2.46 -5.38 7.13
C ARG A 43 3.64 -4.48 6.79
N ILE A 44 3.37 -3.20 6.58
CA ILE A 44 4.37 -2.16 6.48
C ILE A 44 4.28 -1.36 7.78
N GLU A 45 5.40 -1.17 8.45
CA GLU A 45 5.47 -0.47 9.73
C GLU A 45 6.42 0.71 9.63
N ASP A 46 5.98 1.82 10.23
CA ASP A 46 6.78 2.99 10.54
C ASP A 46 6.60 3.31 12.03
N ALA A 47 7.63 3.00 12.82
CA ALA A 47 7.60 3.14 14.27
C ALA A 47 7.58 4.60 14.75
N PHE A 48 8.00 5.54 13.90
CA PHE A 48 8.19 6.95 14.23
C PHE A 48 7.60 7.88 13.15
N CYS A 49 6.40 7.55 12.68
CA CYS A 49 5.68 8.35 11.70
C CYS A 49 5.25 9.69 12.33
N PRO A 50 5.62 10.85 11.75
CA PRO A 50 5.13 12.15 12.18
C PRO A 50 3.61 12.24 12.05
N SER A 51 2.94 12.81 13.06
CA SER A 51 1.48 12.78 13.14
C SER A 51 0.82 13.58 12.02
N ASP A 52 1.44 14.65 11.56
CA ASP A 52 0.98 15.49 10.46
C ASP A 52 0.98 14.74 9.11
N LEU A 53 1.91 13.82 8.87
CA LEU A 53 1.87 12.97 7.67
C LEU A 53 0.66 12.03 7.71
N PHE A 54 0.38 11.45 8.88
CA PHE A 54 -0.77 10.57 9.06
C PHE A 54 -2.10 11.33 8.98
N GLU A 55 -2.19 12.51 9.60
CA GLU A 55 -3.34 13.41 9.53
C GLU A 55 -3.61 13.87 8.09
N HIS A 56 -2.55 14.09 7.30
CA HIS A 56 -2.68 14.41 5.88
C HIS A 56 -3.12 13.22 5.03
N LEU A 57 -2.61 12.02 5.31
CA LEU A 57 -3.13 10.79 4.70
C LEU A 57 -4.64 10.63 4.97
N LEU A 58 -5.09 10.90 6.20
CA LEU A 58 -6.52 10.91 6.49
C LEU A 58 -7.24 12.01 5.69
N TYR A 59 -6.69 13.22 5.60
CA TYR A 59 -7.27 14.29 4.79
C TYR A 59 -7.49 13.85 3.34
N GLU A 60 -6.48 13.27 2.68
CA GLU A 60 -6.60 12.84 1.28
C GLU A 60 -7.62 11.72 1.10
N LEU A 61 -7.70 10.77 2.04
CA LEU A 61 -8.68 9.69 2.00
C LEU A 61 -10.11 10.20 2.18
N TYR A 62 -10.31 11.19 3.06
CA TYR A 62 -11.62 11.79 3.32
C TYR A 62 -12.06 12.71 2.18
N GLU A 63 -11.13 13.44 1.55
CA GLU A 63 -11.42 14.23 0.35
C GLU A 63 -11.89 13.35 -0.81
N GLN A 64 -11.24 12.20 -1.02
CA GLN A 64 -11.61 11.28 -2.10
C GLN A 64 -12.93 10.56 -1.82
N HIS A 65 -13.32 10.39 -0.55
CA HIS A 65 -14.53 9.67 -0.20
C HIS A 65 -15.13 10.15 1.12
N LEU A 66 -16.13 11.03 1.04
CA LEU A 66 -16.87 11.55 2.20
C LEU A 66 -17.48 10.44 3.07
N GLU A 67 -17.89 9.31 2.48
CA GLU A 67 -18.46 8.17 3.20
C GLU A 67 -17.41 7.38 3.99
N PHE A 68 -16.12 7.55 3.70
CA PHE A 68 -15.03 6.96 4.49
C PHE A 68 -14.80 7.68 5.84
N GLY A 69 -15.70 8.61 6.17
CA GLY A 69 -15.78 9.37 7.41
C GLY A 69 -15.60 8.59 8.73
N PRO A 70 -15.77 9.23 9.89
CA PRO A 70 -15.39 8.73 11.22
C PRO A 70 -16.03 7.38 11.66
N TYR A 71 -16.91 6.80 10.85
CA TYR A 71 -17.61 5.54 11.06
C TYR A 71 -16.80 4.28 10.68
N SER A 72 -15.68 4.42 9.94
CA SER A 72 -14.80 3.29 9.57
C SER A 72 -13.70 2.97 10.60
N ALA A 73 -13.62 3.77 11.67
CA ALA A 73 -12.57 3.71 12.68
C ALA A 73 -12.98 2.84 13.88
N SER A 74 -12.12 1.89 14.24
CA SER A 74 -12.24 1.11 15.48
C SER A 74 -11.14 1.49 16.47
N PHE A 75 -11.54 1.66 17.73
CA PHE A 75 -10.67 2.08 18.82
C PHE A 75 -10.46 0.91 19.77
N LEU A 76 -9.21 0.47 19.90
CA LEU A 76 -8.86 -0.66 20.75
C LEU A 76 -7.77 -0.24 21.74
N PRO A 77 -7.90 -0.55 23.05
CA PRO A 77 -6.81 -0.36 23.99
C PRO A 77 -5.59 -1.17 23.55
N HIS A 78 -4.44 -0.53 23.48
CA HIS A 78 -3.20 -1.24 23.21
C HIS A 78 -2.64 -1.79 24.52
N ARG A 79 -2.71 -3.12 24.68
CA ARG A 79 -2.34 -3.81 25.94
C ARG A 79 -0.95 -4.43 25.93
N LYS A 80 -0.11 -4.17 24.92
CA LYS A 80 1.25 -4.74 24.82
C LYS A 80 2.30 -3.73 25.29
N LEU A 81 3.19 -4.18 26.17
CA LEU A 81 4.40 -3.45 26.55
C LEU A 81 5.33 -3.28 25.33
N PRO A 82 6.14 -2.20 25.23
CA PRO A 82 6.47 -1.19 26.26
C PRO A 82 5.49 -0.01 26.34
N TYR A 83 4.38 -0.06 25.62
CA TYR A 83 3.45 1.06 25.51
C TYR A 83 2.55 1.18 26.75
N ARG A 84 2.05 2.39 27.00
CA ARG A 84 1.18 2.67 28.15
C ARG A 84 -0.17 1.99 27.99
N SER A 85 -0.80 1.65 29.12
CA SER A 85 -2.20 1.21 29.19
C SER A 85 -3.20 2.22 28.59
N SER A 86 -2.83 3.50 28.53
CA SER A 86 -3.61 4.57 27.89
C SER A 86 -3.39 4.70 26.39
N THR A 87 -2.43 3.96 25.81
CA THR A 87 -2.17 3.99 24.37
C THR A 87 -3.35 3.33 23.66
N MET A 88 -3.96 4.05 22.72
CA MET A 88 -5.01 3.49 21.88
C MET A 88 -4.42 3.05 20.55
N LYS A 89 -4.91 1.93 20.05
CA LYS A 89 -4.79 1.53 18.66
C LYS A 89 -6.04 2.04 17.95
N ILE A 90 -5.86 2.84 16.93
CA ILE A 90 -6.92 3.28 16.03
C ILE A 90 -6.75 2.49 14.73
N SER A 91 -7.83 1.93 14.21
CA SER A 91 -7.82 1.08 13.01
C SER A 91 -8.89 1.55 12.04
N TYR A 92 -8.45 1.99 10.86
CA TYR A 92 -9.29 2.42 9.75
C TYR A 92 -9.26 1.32 8.69
N LYS A 93 -10.41 0.73 8.38
CA LYS A 93 -10.51 -0.37 7.42
C LYS A 93 -11.20 0.08 6.15
N MET A 94 -10.52 -0.13 5.03
CA MET A 94 -11.02 0.08 3.69
C MET A 94 -11.28 -1.27 3.02
N TYR A 95 -12.39 -1.36 2.31
CA TYR A 95 -12.75 -2.54 1.51
C TYR A 95 -12.75 -2.26 0.01
N ASP A 96 -12.49 -1.00 -0.37
CA ASP A 96 -12.23 -0.59 -1.73
C ASP A 96 -10.73 -0.30 -1.90
N ILE A 97 -10.10 -0.95 -2.88
CA ILE A 97 -8.69 -0.72 -3.21
C ILE A 97 -8.49 0.64 -3.88
N GLN A 98 -9.51 1.14 -4.60
CA GLN A 98 -9.39 2.35 -5.43
C GLN A 98 -9.08 3.58 -4.59
N LEU A 99 -9.67 3.69 -3.40
CA LEU A 99 -9.41 4.75 -2.43
C LEU A 99 -7.93 4.86 -2.09
N MET A 100 -7.33 3.73 -1.71
CA MET A 100 -5.92 3.72 -1.33
C MET A 100 -5.03 3.92 -2.54
N THR A 101 -5.34 3.29 -3.68
CA THR A 101 -4.52 3.48 -4.89
C THR A 101 -4.54 4.93 -5.34
N GLY A 102 -5.69 5.62 -5.26
CA GLY A 102 -5.82 7.02 -5.64
C GLY A 102 -4.89 7.92 -4.83
N VAL A 103 -4.79 7.69 -3.52
CA VAL A 103 -3.82 8.38 -2.64
C VAL A 103 -2.37 8.00 -2.98
N LEU A 104 -2.06 6.70 -3.07
CA LEU A 104 -0.70 6.23 -3.33
C LEU A 104 -0.15 6.68 -4.70
N THR A 105 -1.01 6.95 -5.68
CA THR A 105 -0.63 7.46 -7.00
C THR A 105 -0.46 8.98 -7.08
N ARG A 106 -0.78 9.74 -6.02
CA ARG A 106 -0.60 11.20 -6.04
C ARG A 106 0.87 11.61 -6.05
N GLN A 107 1.74 10.82 -5.42
CA GLN A 107 3.17 10.98 -5.61
C GLN A 107 3.55 10.52 -7.03
N GLU A 108 4.36 11.31 -7.72
CA GLU A 108 4.73 11.06 -9.12
C GLU A 108 5.98 10.18 -9.28
N TYR A 109 6.63 9.82 -8.17
CA TYR A 109 7.95 9.19 -8.17
C TYR A 109 7.91 7.68 -8.44
N ILE A 110 6.92 6.98 -7.89
CA ILE A 110 6.87 5.52 -7.86
C ILE A 110 5.51 5.04 -8.40
N PRO A 111 5.47 4.27 -9.49
CA PRO A 111 4.21 3.78 -10.03
C PRO A 111 3.59 2.75 -9.09
N MET A 112 2.32 2.96 -8.73
CA MET A 112 1.56 2.03 -7.89
C MET A 112 1.28 0.72 -8.64
N LYS A 113 1.75 -0.40 -8.08
CA LYS A 113 1.46 -1.74 -8.58
C LYS A 113 0.46 -2.45 -7.67
N THR A 114 -0.71 -2.79 -8.21
CA THR A 114 -1.71 -3.62 -7.52
C THR A 114 -1.68 -5.08 -7.95
N HIS A 115 -1.09 -5.36 -9.11
CA HIS A 115 -0.92 -6.70 -9.64
C HIS A 115 0.34 -6.76 -10.51
N GLU A 116 0.97 -7.93 -10.54
CA GLU A 116 2.13 -8.19 -11.40
C GLU A 116 2.14 -9.67 -11.80
N THR A 117 2.57 -9.93 -13.03
CA THR A 117 2.66 -11.29 -13.60
C THR A 117 4.12 -11.63 -13.82
N TYR A 118 4.48 -12.89 -13.59
CA TYR A 118 5.87 -13.33 -13.64
C TYR A 118 6.03 -14.59 -14.50
N ALA A 119 7.20 -14.71 -15.15
CA ALA A 119 7.75 -15.97 -15.63
C ALA A 119 8.98 -16.31 -14.79
N GLY A 120 8.86 -17.31 -13.92
CA GLY A 120 9.80 -17.53 -12.83
C GLY A 120 9.81 -16.31 -11.91
N ASN A 121 10.98 -15.65 -11.80
CA ASN A 121 11.15 -14.43 -11.00
C ASN A 121 11.15 -13.14 -11.84
N ALA A 122 11.06 -13.23 -13.17
CA ALA A 122 11.08 -12.06 -14.04
C ALA A 122 9.66 -11.48 -14.18
N SER A 123 9.49 -10.20 -13.85
CA SER A 123 8.25 -9.48 -14.11
C SER A 123 8.00 -9.38 -15.61
N ILE A 124 6.81 -9.77 -16.03
CA ILE A 124 6.30 -9.56 -17.38
C ILE A 124 5.45 -8.31 -17.32
N GLN A 125 6.00 -7.17 -17.75
CA GLN A 125 5.16 -6.02 -18.01
C GLN A 125 4.18 -6.38 -19.13
N LYS A 126 2.89 -6.05 -18.97
CA LYS A 126 1.93 -6.01 -20.08
C LYS A 126 2.30 -4.82 -20.98
N GLY A 127 3.42 -4.95 -21.69
CA GLY A 127 3.95 -3.95 -22.60
C GLY A 127 3.68 -4.36 -24.04
N GLY A 128 2.63 -3.78 -24.60
CA GLY A 128 2.44 -3.56 -26.03
C GLY A 128 1.78 -4.65 -26.86
N SER A 129 1.13 -4.21 -27.93
CA SER A 129 0.59 -5.11 -28.95
C SER A 129 1.69 -6.04 -29.44
N MET A 130 1.32 -7.18 -30.04
CA MET A 130 2.31 -8.09 -30.61
C MET A 130 3.20 -7.35 -31.63
N GLU A 131 2.68 -6.32 -32.31
CA GLU A 131 3.45 -5.46 -33.22
C GLU A 131 4.52 -4.62 -32.51
N GLU A 132 4.23 -4.00 -31.38
CA GLU A 132 5.20 -3.15 -30.66
C GLU A 132 6.38 -3.97 -30.13
N ARG A 133 6.09 -5.18 -29.63
CA ARG A 133 7.12 -6.13 -29.21
C ARG A 133 7.96 -6.64 -30.38
N LYS A 134 7.35 -6.84 -31.56
CA LYS A 134 8.05 -7.20 -32.79
C LYS A 134 8.91 -6.04 -33.33
N ALA A 135 8.46 -4.80 -33.21
CA ALA A 135 9.21 -3.63 -33.66
C ALA A 135 10.49 -3.42 -32.83
N MET A 136 10.37 -3.54 -31.50
CA MET A 136 11.51 -3.45 -30.58
C MET A 136 12.53 -4.59 -30.78
N ALA A 137 12.06 -5.79 -31.12
CA ALA A 137 12.90 -6.94 -31.47
C ALA A 137 13.72 -6.70 -32.74
N ARG A 138 13.09 -6.11 -33.76
CA ARG A 138 13.72 -5.79 -35.04
C ARG A 138 14.77 -4.70 -34.89
N SER A 139 14.53 -3.69 -34.05
CA SER A 139 15.48 -2.59 -33.82
C SER A 139 16.70 -2.98 -32.98
N SER A 140 16.59 -4.02 -32.14
CA SER A 140 17.67 -4.44 -31.23
C SER A 140 18.57 -5.56 -31.78
N GLY A 141 18.27 -6.13 -32.97
CA GLY A 141 19.13 -7.12 -33.63
C GLY A 141 19.31 -8.44 -32.86
N LEU A 142 18.49 -8.69 -31.83
CA LEU A 142 18.63 -9.84 -30.94
C LEU A 142 18.00 -11.09 -31.58
N ALA A 143 18.84 -11.96 -32.14
CA ALA A 143 18.48 -13.27 -32.69
C ALA A 143 17.84 -14.25 -31.67
N GLY A 144 17.74 -13.87 -30.39
CA GLY A 144 17.08 -14.63 -29.33
C GLY A 144 15.68 -14.12 -28.92
N PHE A 145 15.13 -13.10 -29.59
CA PHE A 145 13.93 -12.43 -29.09
C PHE A 145 12.63 -13.28 -29.19
N GLN A 146 12.61 -14.34 -30.01
CA GLN A 146 11.48 -15.26 -30.07
C GLN A 146 11.28 -16.05 -28.76
N SER A 147 12.34 -16.38 -28.02
CA SER A 147 12.23 -17.08 -26.73
C SER A 147 11.85 -16.14 -25.58
N SER A 148 12.16 -14.84 -25.68
CA SER A 148 11.69 -13.83 -24.72
C SER A 148 10.24 -13.39 -24.96
N ILE A 149 9.74 -13.47 -26.20
CA ILE A 149 8.31 -13.21 -26.53
C ILE A 149 7.39 -14.29 -25.94
N GLN A 150 7.87 -15.53 -25.76
CA GLN A 150 7.12 -16.67 -25.24
C GLN A 150 7.42 -16.98 -23.76
N LYS A 151 7.71 -15.98 -22.94
CA LYS A 151 7.72 -16.23 -21.48
C LYS A 151 6.28 -16.42 -21.02
N HIS A 152 5.84 -17.67 -21.03
CA HIS A 152 4.54 -18.05 -20.49
C HIS A 152 4.47 -17.61 -19.03
N PRO A 153 3.41 -16.88 -18.65
CA PRO A 153 3.26 -16.44 -17.28
C PRO A 153 3.09 -17.69 -16.40
N THR A 154 3.99 -17.86 -15.44
CA THR A 154 3.99 -19.00 -14.51
C THR A 154 3.28 -18.66 -13.21
N SER A 155 3.21 -17.37 -12.87
CA SER A 155 2.55 -16.93 -11.65
C SER A 155 2.05 -15.49 -11.75
N MET A 156 1.11 -15.17 -10.87
CA MET A 156 0.54 -13.85 -10.72
C MET A 156 0.42 -13.49 -9.23
N SER A 157 0.77 -12.25 -8.93
CA SER A 157 0.61 -11.64 -7.61
C SER A 157 -0.39 -10.50 -7.68
N LYS A 158 -1.28 -10.41 -6.70
CA LYS A 158 -2.30 -9.36 -6.65
C LYS A 158 -2.58 -8.90 -5.22
N VAL A 159 -2.64 -7.59 -5.01
CA VAL A 159 -3.21 -6.99 -3.80
C VAL A 159 -4.72 -7.19 -3.86
N ILE A 160 -5.28 -7.83 -2.83
CA ILE A 160 -6.72 -8.06 -2.73
C ILE A 160 -7.30 -7.13 -1.67
N CYS A 161 -8.22 -6.28 -2.10
CA CYS A 161 -9.12 -5.54 -1.22
C CYS A 161 -10.55 -5.93 -1.58
N LYS A 162 -11.32 -6.48 -0.64
CA LYS A 162 -12.76 -6.75 -0.81
C LYS A 162 -13.47 -6.85 0.53
N GLU A 163 -14.76 -6.56 0.50
CA GLU A 163 -15.67 -6.78 1.63
C GLU A 163 -15.71 -8.25 2.06
N LYS A 164 -16.22 -8.44 3.28
CA LYS A 164 -16.24 -9.71 3.99
C LYS A 164 -17.11 -10.74 3.27
N GLU A 165 -16.49 -11.80 2.74
CA GLU A 165 -17.19 -13.05 2.41
C GLU A 165 -16.94 -14.07 3.53
N GLY A 166 -17.93 -14.29 4.40
CA GLY A 166 -17.82 -15.24 5.51
C GLY A 166 -16.83 -14.79 6.60
N ARG A 167 -15.83 -15.61 6.96
CA ARG A 167 -14.83 -15.29 8.01
C ARG A 167 -13.60 -14.55 7.50
N ALA A 168 -13.39 -14.51 6.18
CA ALA A 168 -12.20 -13.93 5.57
C ALA A 168 -12.50 -12.51 5.09
N THR A 169 -12.01 -11.51 5.82
CA THR A 169 -11.92 -10.15 5.28
C THR A 169 -10.63 -10.02 4.48
N ARG A 170 -10.64 -9.15 3.47
CA ARG A 170 -9.45 -8.74 2.72
C ARG A 170 -9.47 -7.23 2.68
N GLU A 171 -9.35 -6.60 3.84
CA GLU A 171 -9.30 -5.15 3.96
C GLU A 171 -7.90 -4.60 3.73
N PHE A 172 -7.86 -3.33 3.37
CA PHE A 172 -6.71 -2.45 3.56
C PHE A 172 -6.90 -1.74 4.92
N GLU A 173 -6.05 -2.02 5.91
CA GLU A 173 -6.17 -1.44 7.26
C GLU A 173 -5.02 -0.47 7.55
N LEU A 174 -5.36 0.78 7.84
CA LEU A 174 -4.44 1.75 8.44
C LEU A 174 -4.56 1.63 9.95
N ILE A 175 -3.44 1.41 10.62
CA ILE A 175 -3.37 1.30 12.07
C ILE A 175 -2.48 2.41 12.60
N TRP A 176 -3.01 3.16 13.55
CA TRP A 176 -2.33 4.28 14.17
C TRP A 176 -2.29 4.11 15.68
N TRP A 177 -1.11 4.33 16.25
CA TRP A 177 -0.92 4.47 17.69
C TRP A 177 -0.40 5.88 17.98
N PRO A 178 -1.27 6.82 18.38
CA PRO A 178 -0.85 8.17 18.71
C PRO A 178 0.01 8.19 19.97
N ARG A 179 0.96 9.14 20.03
CA ARG A 179 1.68 9.53 21.26
C ARG A 179 2.34 8.36 21.99
N LEU A 180 3.12 7.56 21.25
CA LEU A 180 3.87 6.43 21.82
C LEU A 180 4.84 6.86 22.93
N LEU A 181 5.40 8.07 22.84
CA LEU A 181 6.31 8.65 23.82
C LEU A 181 5.72 9.93 24.42
N LYS A 182 6.09 10.23 25.68
CA LYS A 182 5.74 11.51 26.35
C LYS A 182 6.42 12.61 25.54
N SER A 183 5.64 13.45 24.85
CA SER A 183 6.09 14.63 24.10
C SER A 183 6.56 14.45 22.66
N SER A 184 6.37 13.28 22.02
CA SER A 184 6.63 13.15 20.57
C SER A 184 5.43 13.61 19.75
N MET A 185 5.69 14.39 18.70
CA MET A 185 4.72 14.63 17.60
C MET A 185 4.64 13.43 16.63
N CYS A 186 5.27 12.30 16.98
CA CYS A 186 5.22 11.06 16.21
C CYS A 186 4.35 10.01 16.91
N GLY A 187 3.76 9.14 16.09
CA GLY A 187 3.13 7.90 16.50
C GLY A 187 3.72 6.73 15.73
N LYS A 188 3.14 5.54 15.93
CA LYS A 188 3.43 4.39 15.09
C LYS A 188 2.32 4.25 14.07
N PHE A 189 2.73 4.17 12.82
CA PHE A 189 1.88 3.83 11.70
C PHE A 189 2.13 2.38 11.29
N GLN A 190 1.06 1.66 10.98
CA GLN A 190 1.16 0.37 10.32
C GLN A 190 0.09 0.26 9.26
N LEU A 191 0.51 -0.13 8.07
CA LEU A 191 -0.37 -0.49 6.99
C LEU A 191 -0.46 -2.02 6.87
N ARG A 192 -1.67 -2.56 6.80
CA ARG A 192 -1.92 -3.99 6.60
C ARG A 192 -2.77 -4.22 5.36
N PHE A 193 -2.37 -5.18 4.53
CA PHE A 193 -3.08 -5.57 3.31
C PHE A 193 -2.80 -7.03 2.99
N PHE A 194 -3.59 -7.64 2.11
CA PHE A 194 -3.41 -9.03 1.71
C PHE A 194 -2.88 -9.12 0.28
N VAL A 195 -1.86 -9.96 0.07
CA VAL A 195 -1.38 -10.32 -1.26
C VAL A 195 -1.76 -11.77 -1.55
N GLN A 196 -2.50 -11.96 -2.63
CA GLN A 196 -2.76 -13.26 -3.21
C GLN A 196 -1.68 -13.60 -4.23
N LYS A 197 -1.26 -14.86 -4.24
CA LYS A 197 -0.35 -15.44 -5.22
C LYS A 197 -1.04 -16.61 -5.88
N THR A 198 -0.91 -16.74 -7.19
CA THR A 198 -1.53 -17.80 -7.98
C THR A 198 -0.51 -18.32 -8.97
N SER A 199 -0.31 -19.64 -8.99
CA SER A 199 0.38 -20.30 -10.10
C SER A 199 -0.56 -20.34 -11.29
N LEU A 200 -0.03 -20.06 -12.48
CA LEU A 200 -0.77 -20.09 -13.74
C LEU A 200 -0.45 -21.36 -14.53
#